data_AF-S2SF62-F1
#
_entry.id   AF-S2SF62-F1
#
_cell.length_a   1.000
_cell.length_b   1.000
_cell.length_c   1.000
_cell.angle_alpha   90.00
_cell.angle_beta   90.00
_cell.angle_gamma   90.00
#
_symmetry.space_group_name_H-M   'P 1'
#
loop_
_entity.id
_entity.type
_entity.pdbx_description
1 polymer ?
#
loop_
_entity_poly.entity_id
_entity_poly.type
_entity_poly.pdbx_seq_one_letter_code
_entity_poly.pdbx_strand_id
1 'polypeptide(L)' 'MAKLLHGKKGDPLLRVHSVTYTADAKPILFDTSYYRADKYSFKSTLTRDTH' A
#
# COMPACT_ATOMS: atom_id res chain seq x y z
N MET A 1 11.13 -6.40 -9.75
CA MET A 1 9.68 -6.11 -9.67
C MET A 1 8.96 -6.31 -11.00
N ALA A 2 9.36 -5.65 -12.10
CA ALA A 2 8.71 -5.80 -13.41
C ALA A 2 8.44 -7.27 -13.84
N LYS A 3 9.44 -8.16 -13.69
CA LYS A 3 9.28 -9.61 -13.98
C LYS A 3 8.23 -10.30 -13.12
N LEU A 4 8.22 -10.01 -11.81
CA LEU A 4 7.30 -10.63 -10.84
C LEU A 4 5.85 -10.13 -10.99
N LEU A 5 5.69 -8.91 -11.50
CA LEU A 5 4.39 -8.26 -11.67
C LEU A 5 3.88 -8.33 -13.12
N HIS A 6 4.62 -8.99 -14.01
CA HIS A 6 4.32 -9.08 -15.44
C HIS A 6 4.11 -7.68 -16.08
N GLY A 7 4.96 -6.73 -15.71
CA GLY A 7 5.03 -5.38 -16.27
C GLY A 7 6.35 -5.14 -17.03
N LYS A 8 6.44 -4.00 -17.72
CA LYS A 8 7.65 -3.54 -18.40
C LYS A 8 8.52 -2.73 -17.44
N LYS A 9 9.82 -2.66 -17.74
CA LYS A 9 10.73 -1.79 -17.00
C LYS A 9 10.30 -0.33 -17.23
N GLY A 10 10.11 0.41 -16.15
CA GLY A 10 9.63 1.79 -16.20
C GLY A 10 8.13 1.96 -16.02
N ASP A 11 7.36 0.85 -15.98
CA ASP A 11 5.93 0.94 -15.68
C ASP A 11 5.72 1.52 -14.26
N PRO A 12 4.77 2.46 -14.10
CA PRO A 12 4.50 3.08 -12.82
C PRO A 12 3.94 2.06 -11.81
N LEU A 13 4.45 2.13 -10.58
CA LEU A 13 4.01 1.32 -9.45
C LEU A 13 3.67 2.22 -8.26
N LEU A 14 2.68 1.80 -7.49
CA LEU A 14 2.46 2.32 -6.14
C LEU A 14 3.21 1.44 -5.14
N ARG A 15 4.14 2.02 -4.39
CA ARG A 15 4.83 1.35 -3.28
C ARG A 15 4.19 1.77 -1.96
N VAL A 16 3.73 0.80 -1.17
CA VAL A 16 3.09 1.04 0.13
C VAL A 16 3.95 0.39 1.21
N HIS A 17 4.31 1.17 2.23
CA HIS A 17 4.87 0.66 3.48
C HIS A 17 3.77 0.66 4.53
N SER A 18 3.56 -0.48 5.19
CA SER A 18 2.56 -0.60 6.25
C SER A 18 3.17 -1.20 7.50
N VAL A 19 2.67 -0.74 8.65
CA VAL A 19 2.92 -1.37 9.95
C VAL A 19 1.57 -1.75 10.52
N THR A 20 1.39 -3.03 10.87
CA THR A 20 0.19 -3.49 11.56
C THR A 20 0.47 -3.53 13.05
N TYR A 21 -0.45 -2.95 13.83
CA TYR A 21 -0.40 -2.95 15.28
C TYR A 21 -1.55 -3.78 15.86
N THR A 22 -1.33 -4.39 17.01
CA THR A 22 -2.37 -4.98 17.85
C THR A 22 -3.24 -3.91 18.51
N ALA A 23 -4.34 -4.34 19.14
CA ALA A 23 -5.20 -3.45 19.93
C ALA A 23 -4.47 -2.77 21.11
N ASP A 24 -3.40 -3.39 21.65
CA ASP A 24 -2.54 -2.81 22.68
C ASP A 24 -1.32 -2.06 22.10
N ALA A 25 -1.42 -1.59 20.85
CA ALA A 25 -0.45 -0.76 20.15
C ALA A 25 0.96 -1.39 19.96
N LYS A 26 1.05 -2.73 19.98
CA LYS A 26 2.31 -3.44 19.68
C LYS A 26 2.43 -3.70 18.18
N PRO A 27 3.56 -3.39 17.54
CA PRO A 27 3.76 -3.71 16.14
C PRO A 27 3.93 -5.21 15.95
N ILE A 28 3.22 -5.78 14.97
CA ILE A 28 3.27 -7.22 14.66
C ILE A 28 3.67 -7.54 13.23
N LEU A 29 3.63 -6.56 12.32
CA LEU A 29 4.02 -6.75 10.93
C LEU A 29 4.55 -5.45 10.34
N PHE A 30 5.67 -5.53 9.62
CA PHE A 30 6.13 -4.51 8.70
C PHE A 30 6.13 -5.09 7.29
N ASP A 31 5.38 -4.49 6.38
CA ASP A 31 5.25 -4.95 5.00
C ASP A 31 5.61 -3.86 3.98
N THR A 32 6.15 -4.31 2.84
CA THR A 32 6.36 -3.46 1.66
C THR A 32 5.65 -4.09 0.47
N SER A 33 4.55 -3.46 0.08
CA SER A 33 3.71 -3.89 -1.04
C SER A 33 3.97 -3.06 -2.30
N TYR A 34 3.89 -3.70 -3.46
CA TYR A 34 4.06 -3.06 -4.77
C TYR A 34 2.82 -3.36 -5.64
N TYR A 35 2.07 -2.33 -5.99
CA TYR A 35 0.88 -2.44 -6.83
C TYR A 35 1.12 -1.82 -8.20
N ARG A 36 0.59 -2.50 -9.22
CA ARG A 36 0.58 -2.02 -10.60
C ARG A 36 -0.42 -0.88 -10.76
N ALA A 37 0.05 0.29 -11.18
CA ALA A 37 -0.80 1.47 -11.34
C ALA A 37 -1.85 1.30 -12.46
N ASP A 38 -1.61 0.42 -13.44
CA ASP A 38 -2.57 0.11 -14.50
C ASP A 38 -3.66 -0.90 -14.10
N LYS A 39 -3.53 -1.53 -12.92
CA LYS A 39 -4.46 -2.55 -12.43
C LYS A 39 -5.16 -2.19 -11.13
N TYR A 40 -4.60 -1.27 -10.35
CA TYR A 40 -5.11 -0.93 -9.02
C TYR A 40 -5.30 0.56 -8.86
N SER A 41 -6.44 0.91 -8.27
CA SER A 41 -6.74 2.24 -7.74
C SER A 41 -7.10 2.09 -6.27
N PHE A 42 -6.59 2.99 -5.44
CA PHE A 42 -6.89 3.03 -4.01
C PHE A 42 -7.83 4.19 -3.72
N LYS A 43 -8.88 3.93 -2.93
CA LYS A 43 -9.83 4.94 -2.49
C LYS A 43 -9.80 4.99 -0.96
N SER A 44 -9.59 6.18 -0.41
CA SER A 44 -9.68 6.45 1.02
C SER A 44 -10.78 7.48 1.25
N THR A 45 -11.65 7.20 2.21
CA THR A 45 -12.66 8.16 2.69
C THR A 45 -12.10 8.84 3.92
N LEU A 46 -12.03 10.17 3.89
CA LEU A 46 -11.62 10.99 5.01
C LEU A 46 -12.87 11.65 5.60
N THR A 47 -13.11 11.44 6.88
CA THR A 47 -14.15 12.15 7.63
C THR A 47 -13.47 13.24 8.46
N ARG A 48 -13.98 14.46 8.36
CA ARG A 48 -13.51 15.57 9.18
C ARG A 48 -13.96 15.36 10.62
N ASP A 49 -13.03 15.39 11.55
CA ASP A 49 -13.37 15.47 12.97
C ASP A 49 -13.79 16.91 13.31
N THR A 50 -14.89 17.06 14.05
CA THR A 50 -15.51 18.35 14.39
C THR A 50 -15.54 18.62 15.89
N HIS A 51 -14.78 17.87 16.68
CA HIS A 51 -14.59 18.13 18.11
C HIS A 51 -13.59 19.27 18.36
#